data_AF-A0A5C0ZR53-F1
#
_entry.id   AF-A0A5C0ZR53-F1
#
_cell.length_a   1.000
_cell.length_b   1.000
_cell.length_c   1.000
_cell.angle_alpha   90.00
_cell.angle_beta   90.00
_cell.angle_gamma   90.00
#
_symmetry.space_group_name_H-M   'P 1'
#
loop_
_entity.id
_entity.type
_entity.pdbx_description
1 polymer ?
#
loop_
_entity_poly.entity_id
_entity_poly.type
_entity_poly.pdbx_seq_one_letter_code
_entity_poly.pdbx_strand_id
1 'polypeptide(L)' 'MNKMSELEKLTGLETLPLNQHPLSASFIKTCNKIGWLTIEDIFNAGLEKVAEHPKINDEWFDELLAYLRELGMLYRMNP' A
#
# COMPACT_ATOMS: atom_id res chain seq x y z
N MET A 1 -26.02 -4.88 10.17
CA MET A 1 -25.10 -4.25 9.19
C MET A 1 -23.89 -5.14 9.03
N ASN A 2 -23.59 -5.52 7.79
CA ASN A 2 -22.67 -6.58 7.38
C ASN A 2 -21.19 -6.22 7.62
N LYS A 3 -20.66 -6.47 8.84
CA LYS A 3 -19.22 -6.33 9.12
C LYS A 3 -18.34 -7.27 8.28
N MET A 4 -18.83 -8.43 7.85
CA MET A 4 -18.08 -9.31 6.93
C MET A 4 -17.84 -8.64 5.56
N SER A 5 -18.80 -7.85 5.06
CA SER A 5 -18.70 -7.29 3.71
C SER A 5 -17.66 -6.17 3.56
N GLU A 6 -17.26 -5.51 4.64
CA GLU A 6 -16.24 -4.46 4.61
C GLU A 6 -14.84 -5.06 4.69
N LEU A 7 -14.63 -6.05 5.56
CA LEU A 7 -13.37 -6.79 5.65
C LEU A 7 -13.05 -7.53 4.34
N GLU A 8 -14.03 -8.22 3.74
CA GLU A 8 -13.84 -8.93 2.46
C GLU A 8 -13.49 -7.98 1.31
N LYS A 9 -14.06 -6.76 1.31
CA LYS A 9 -13.74 -5.72 0.33
C LYS A 9 -12.32 -5.19 0.53
N LEU A 10 -11.91 -4.95 1.77
CA LEU A 10 -10.56 -4.49 2.09
C LEU A 10 -9.51 -5.54 1.74
N THR A 11 -9.75 -6.83 2.03
CA THR A 11 -8.86 -7.91 1.60
C THR A 11 -8.79 -8.03 0.08
N GLY A 12 -9.89 -7.78 -0.64
CA GLY A 12 -9.88 -7.73 -2.10
C GLY A 12 -8.96 -6.63 -2.62
N LEU A 13 -9.03 -5.43 -2.03
CA LEU A 13 -8.18 -4.29 -2.40
C LEU A 13 -6.70 -4.53 -2.12
N GLU A 14 -6.35 -5.23 -1.03
CA GLU A 14 -4.95 -5.53 -0.69
C GLU A 14 -4.25 -6.38 -1.78
N THR A 15 -4.99 -7.30 -2.38
CA THR A 15 -4.50 -8.24 -3.39
C THR A 15 -4.49 -7.69 -4.82
N LEU A 16 -5.06 -6.50 -5.03
CA LEU A 16 -5.04 -5.88 -6.36
C LEU A 16 -3.61 -5.46 -6.73
N PRO A 17 -3.23 -5.57 -8.02
CA PRO A 17 -1.96 -5.05 -8.48
C PRO A 17 -1.85 -3.53 -8.24
N LEU A 18 -0.65 -3.06 -7.87
CA LEU A 18 -0.37 -1.64 -7.59
C LEU A 18 -0.82 -0.68 -8.69
N ASN A 19 -0.84 -1.12 -9.95
CA ASN A 19 -1.30 -0.31 -11.09
C ASN A 19 -2.82 -0.09 -11.16
N GLN A 20 -3.60 -0.77 -10.31
CA GLN A 20 -5.04 -0.55 -10.16
C GLN A 20 -5.36 0.42 -9.02
N HIS A 21 -4.34 0.88 -8.30
CA HIS A 21 -4.46 1.89 -7.26
C HIS A 21 -4.11 3.27 -7.82
N PRO A 22 -4.71 4.36 -7.29
CA PRO A 22 -4.43 5.73 -7.70
C PRO A 22 -3.11 6.25 -7.11
N LEU A 23 -2.02 5.52 -7.35
CA LEU A 23 -0.66 5.86 -6.91
C LEU A 23 0.19 6.29 -8.10
N SER A 24 1.26 7.04 -7.82
CA SER A 24 2.17 7.53 -8.84
C SER A 24 2.77 6.39 -9.67
N ALA A 25 2.72 6.52 -11.01
CA ALA A 25 3.28 5.51 -11.91
C ALA A 25 4.77 5.23 -11.67
N SER A 26 5.53 6.25 -11.25
CA SER A 26 6.94 6.12 -10.89
C SER A 26 7.15 5.36 -9.57
N PHE A 27 6.26 5.56 -8.58
CA PHE A 27 6.23 4.76 -7.36
C PHE A 27 5.94 3.30 -7.68
N ILE A 28 4.85 3.03 -8.41
CA ILE A 28 4.45 1.67 -8.83
C ILE A 28 5.59 0.97 -9.60
N LYS A 29 6.23 1.66 -10.54
CA LYS A 29 7.38 1.12 -11.29
C LYS A 29 8.54 0.75 -10.37
N THR A 30 8.76 1.52 -9.31
CA THR A 30 9.83 1.29 -8.33
C THR A 30 9.48 0.10 -7.44
N CYS A 31 8.27 0.04 -6.89
CA CYS A 31 7.75 -1.10 -6.13
C CYS A 31 7.86 -2.40 -6.93
N ASN A 32 7.43 -2.40 -8.20
CA ASN A 32 7.52 -3.58 -9.07
C ASN A 32 8.97 -4.07 -9.27
N LYS A 33 9.96 -3.17 -9.29
CA LYS A 33 11.38 -3.55 -9.39
C LYS A 33 11.94 -4.13 -8.08
N ILE A 34 11.34 -3.76 -6.95
CA ILE A 34 11.70 -4.24 -5.60
C ILE A 34 10.99 -5.58 -5.31
N GLY A 35 9.93 -5.90 -6.06
CA GLY A 35 9.13 -7.10 -5.89
C GLY A 35 7.85 -6.88 -5.08
N TRP A 36 7.48 -5.62 -4.81
CA TRP A 36 6.19 -5.27 -4.23
C TRP A 36 5.20 -5.02 -5.36
N LEU A 37 4.28 -5.96 -5.58
CA LEU A 37 3.34 -5.96 -6.70
C LEU A 37 1.93 -5.56 -6.26
N THR A 38 1.61 -5.71 -4.97
CA THR A 38 0.31 -5.39 -4.37
C THR A 38 0.46 -4.54 -3.10
N ILE A 39 -0.65 -4.04 -2.56
CA ILE A 39 -0.66 -3.37 -1.23
C ILE A 39 -0.34 -4.37 -0.12
N GLU A 40 -0.75 -5.64 -0.25
CA GLU A 40 -0.40 -6.72 0.67
C GLU A 40 1.13 -6.90 0.78
N ASP A 41 1.86 -6.85 -0.34
CA ASP A 41 3.32 -6.94 -0.33
C ASP A 41 3.96 -5.79 0.45
N ILE A 42 3.41 -4.57 0.32
CA ILE A 42 3.86 -3.39 1.05
C ILE A 42 3.59 -3.54 2.55
N PHE A 43 2.42 -4.05 2.93
CA PHE A 43 2.11 -4.35 4.33
C PHE A 43 3.03 -5.43 4.91
N ASN A 44 3.32 -6.48 4.14
CA ASN A 44 4.23 -7.55 4.54
C ASN A 44 5.69 -7.07 4.67
N ALA A 45 6.08 -6.06 3.89
CA ALA A 45 7.38 -5.40 4.05
C ALA A 45 7.47 -4.63 5.38
N GLY A 46 6.38 -3.96 5.76
CA GLY A 46 6.26 -3.15 6.96
C GLY A 46 6.62 -1.68 6.74
N LEU A 47 6.00 -0.79 7.53
CA LEU A 47 6.10 0.67 7.41
C LEU A 47 7.55 1.17 7.37
N GLU A 48 8.38 0.71 8.33
CA GLU A 48 9.77 1.13 8.46
C GLU A 48 10.58 0.78 7.21
N LYS A 49 10.40 -0.44 6.66
CA LYS A 49 11.13 -0.86 5.46
C LYS A 49 10.72 -0.07 4.23
N VAL A 50 9.46 0.33 4.13
CA VAL A 50 8.98 1.16 3.01
C VAL A 50 9.53 2.57 3.12
N ALA A 51 9.50 3.15 4.32
CA ALA A 51 10.03 4.49 4.60
C ALA A 51 11.55 4.60 4.41
N GLU A 52 12.30 3.58 4.84
CA GLU A 52 13.77 3.55 4.76
C GLU A 52 14.30 3.04 3.41
N HIS A 53 13.43 2.62 2.50
CA HIS A 53 13.88 2.04 1.23
C HIS A 53 14.58 3.10 0.36
N PRO A 54 15.83 2.92 -0.08
CA PRO A 54 16.65 3.96 -0.73
C PRO A 54 16.16 4.43 -2.11
N LYS A 55 15.09 3.82 -2.62
CA LYS A 55 14.45 4.18 -3.90
C LYS A 55 13.04 4.76 -3.72
N ILE A 56 12.52 4.76 -2.50
CA ILE A 56 11.27 5.41 -2.16
C ILE A 56 11.64 6.78 -1.58
N ASN A 57 10.96 7.82 -2.03
CA ASN A 57 11.14 9.17 -1.50
C ASN A 57 9.97 9.51 -0.57
N ASP A 58 10.14 10.57 0.21
CA ASP A 58 9.13 11.01 1.19
C ASP A 58 7.79 11.33 0.52
N GLU A 59 7.78 11.94 -0.66
CA GLU A 59 6.56 12.27 -1.40
C GLU A 59 5.72 11.03 -1.77
N TRP A 60 6.36 9.96 -2.24
CA TRP A 60 5.65 8.70 -2.55
C TRP A 60 5.21 7.96 -1.30
N PHE A 61 6.00 8.05 -0.22
CA PHE A 61 5.61 7.48 1.04
C PHE A 61 4.39 8.20 1.63
N ASP A 62 4.36 9.53 1.60
CA ASP A 62 3.22 10.34 2.01
C ASP A 62 1.99 10.09 1.12
N GLU A 63 2.17 9.94 -0.19
CA GLU A 63 1.10 9.53 -1.13
C GLU A 63 0.49 8.19 -0.74
N LEU A 64 1.33 7.18 -0.46
CA LEU A 64 0.89 5.88 0.01
C LEU A 64 0.11 6.01 1.34
N LEU A 65 0.62 6.77 2.31
CA LEU A 65 -0.05 6.97 3.60
C LEU A 65 -1.39 7.69 3.45
N ALA A 66 -1.48 8.70 2.59
CA ALA A 66 -2.72 9.39 2.29
C ALA A 66 -3.75 8.43 1.68
N TYR A 67 -3.33 7.65 0.68
CA TYR A 67 -4.18 6.64 0.05
C TYR A 67 -4.69 5.59 1.06
N LEU A 68 -3.81 5.04 1.89
CA LEU A 68 -4.18 4.07 2.92
C LEU A 68 -5.10 4.66 3.99
N ARG A 69 -4.95 5.97 4.29
CA ARG A 69 -5.86 6.68 5.20
C ARG A 69 -7.27 6.78 4.62
N GLU A 70 -7.40 7.10 3.33
CA GLU A 70 -8.69 7.18 2.65
C GLU A 70 -9.43 5.83 2.63
N LEU A 71 -8.69 4.73 2.53
CA LEU A 71 -9.26 3.38 2.63
C LEU A 71 -9.54 2.92 4.07
N GLY A 72 -9.10 3.69 5.08
CA GLY A 72 -9.18 3.28 6.48
C GLY A 72 -8.24 2.12 6.82
N MET A 73 -7.15 1.92 6.07
CA MET A 73 -6.22 0.78 6.17
C MET A 73 -4.89 1.12 6.85
N LEU A 74 -4.73 2.36 7.32
CA LEU A 74 -3.48 2.80 7.97
C LEU A 74 -3.11 1.94 9.19
N TYR A 75 -4.08 1.29 9.84
CA TYR A 75 -3.86 0.37 10.96
C TYR A 75 -3.07 -0.90 10.59
N ARG A 76 -3.05 -1.27 9.30
CA ARG A 76 -2.29 -2.42 8.79
C ARG A 76 -0.79 -2.13 8.72
N MET A 77 -0.43 -0.84 8.72
CA MET A 77 0.95 -0.36 8.69
C MET A 77 1.55 -0.21 10.10
N ASN A 78 1.07 -0.97 11.09
CA ASN A 78 1.69 -0.95 12.42
C ASN A 78 3.19 -1.31 12.31
N PRO A 79 4.05 -0.68 13.12
CA PRO A 79 5.46 -1.01 13.20
C PRO A 79 5.68 -2.47 13.62
#